data_AF-A0A258YJY7-F1
#
_entry.id   AF-A0A258YJY7-F1
#
_cell.length_a   1.000
_cell.length_b   1.000
_cell.length_c   1.000
_cell.angle_alpha   90.00
_cell.angle_beta   90.00
_cell.angle_gamma   90.00
#
_symmetry.space_group_name_H-M   'P 1'
#
loop_
_entity.id
_entity.type
_entity.pdbx_description
1 polymer ?
#
loop_
_entity_poly.entity_id
_entity_poly.type
_entity_poly.pdbx_seq_one_letter_code
_entity_poly.pdbx_strand_id
1 'polypeptide(L)'
;MIFDLNFAEIYVWCLDFQFENVRFFSVHLRHNYFKMKTSTQSRFDTRLSKAQKEFFEYAAQLGGFRTLTEFVIHSTQTHAAQIVEKHQSILQSKKDQAVFFDALMNPPKPNTNLKKAVARYNKATTKK
;
A
#
# COMPACT_ATOMS: atom_id res chain seq x y z
N MET A 1 -17.90 -25.15 -35.75
CA MET A 1 -16.71 -24.64 -36.46
C MET A 1 -15.89 -23.88 -35.44
N ILE A 2 -14.77 -24.51 -35.08
CA ILE A 2 -13.74 -24.00 -34.18
C ILE A 2 -13.01 -22.92 -34.97
N PHE A 3 -13.00 -21.67 -34.49
CA PHE A 3 -12.10 -20.65 -35.03
C PHE A 3 -10.78 -20.77 -34.26
N ASP A 4 -9.76 -21.21 -35.00
CA ASP A 4 -8.35 -21.17 -34.65
C ASP A 4 -7.95 -19.76 -34.20
N LEU A 5 -7.62 -19.61 -32.92
CA LEU A 5 -6.82 -18.50 -32.43
C LEU A 5 -5.44 -19.06 -32.10
N ASN A 6 -4.48 -18.64 -32.92
CA ASN A 6 -3.08 -19.04 -32.87
C ASN A 6 -2.48 -18.66 -31.51
N PHE A 7 -1.84 -19.65 -30.86
CA PHE A 7 -1.24 -19.55 -29.53
C PHE A 7 -0.25 -18.37 -29.40
N ALA A 8 0.27 -17.84 -30.52
CA ALA A 8 1.14 -16.67 -30.59
C ALA A 8 0.44 -15.32 -30.28
N GLU A 9 -0.88 -15.18 -30.45
CA GLU A 9 -1.57 -13.90 -30.18
C GLU A 9 -1.86 -13.66 -28.68
N ILE A 10 -1.91 -14.72 -27.88
CA ILE A 10 -2.10 -14.62 -26.42
C ILE A 10 -0.85 -14.04 -25.74
N TYR A 11 0.36 -14.31 -26.27
CA TYR A 11 1.60 -13.80 -25.69
C TYR A 11 1.83 -12.31 -25.97
N VAL A 12 1.31 -11.78 -27.09
CA VAL A 12 1.40 -10.34 -27.39
C VAL A 12 0.48 -9.54 -26.45
N TRP A 13 -0.71 -10.04 -26.15
CA TRP A 13 -1.60 -9.45 -25.14
C TRP A 13 -1.10 -9.56 -23.69
N CYS A 14 -0.14 -10.45 -23.41
CA CYS A 14 0.45 -10.60 -22.08
C CYS A 14 1.63 -9.63 -21.83
N LEU A 15 2.28 -9.13 -22.90
CA LEU A 15 3.43 -8.23 -22.79
C LEU A 15 3.08 -6.75 -22.91
N ASP A 16 1.95 -6.38 -23.54
CA ASP A 16 1.44 -5.00 -23.55
C ASP A 16 0.59 -4.66 -22.30
N PHE A 17 0.18 -5.65 -21.52
CA PHE A 17 -0.59 -5.47 -20.27
C PHE A 17 0.30 -5.40 -19.02
N GLN A 18 1.52 -4.87 -19.15
CA GLN A 18 2.53 -4.98 -18.08
C GLN A 18 2.61 -3.81 -17.09
N PHE A 19 1.89 -2.68 -17.22
CA PHE A 19 2.15 -1.57 -16.29
C PHE A 19 1.00 -0.74 -15.71
N GLU A 20 -0.25 -0.83 -16.20
CA GLU A 20 -1.32 0.01 -15.63
C GLU A 20 -2.07 -0.61 -14.44
N ASN A 21 -2.10 -1.94 -14.29
CA ASN A 21 -3.00 -2.55 -13.31
C ASN A 21 -2.43 -2.86 -11.92
N VAL A 22 -1.12 -2.73 -11.70
CA VAL A 22 -0.56 -2.85 -10.33
C VAL A 22 -0.69 -1.53 -9.55
N ARG A 23 -0.81 -0.38 -10.25
CA ARG A 23 -1.27 0.86 -9.62
C ARG A 23 -2.77 0.84 -9.35
N PHE A 24 -3.55 0.17 -10.20
CA PHE A 24 -5.00 0.13 -10.07
C PHE A 24 -5.48 -0.73 -8.89
N PHE A 25 -4.79 -1.83 -8.58
CA PHE A 25 -5.08 -2.62 -7.38
C PHE A 25 -4.78 -1.92 -6.06
N SER A 26 -3.97 -0.85 -6.08
CA SER A 26 -3.74 0.02 -4.90
C SER A 26 -4.91 0.99 -4.65
N VAL A 27 -5.74 1.29 -5.68
CA VAL A 27 -6.80 2.30 -5.53
C VAL A 27 -8.01 1.78 -4.74
N HIS A 28 -8.30 0.48 -4.75
CA HIS A 28 -9.52 -0.07 -4.15
C HIS A 28 -9.37 -0.60 -2.70
N LEU A 29 -8.15 -0.68 -2.16
CA LEU A 29 -7.91 -0.97 -0.73
C LEU A 29 -7.70 0.30 0.12
N ARG A 30 -7.99 1.49 -0.42
CA ARG A 30 -7.79 2.80 0.25
C ARG A 30 -8.67 3.08 1.48
N HIS A 31 -9.58 2.19 1.87
CA HIS A 31 -10.62 2.53 2.87
C HIS A 31 -10.57 1.78 4.19
N ASN A 32 -9.57 0.93 4.46
CA ASN A 32 -9.50 0.26 5.76
C ASN A 32 -8.07 0.15 6.25
N TYR A 33 -7.59 1.16 7.00
CA TYR A 33 -6.95 0.96 8.31
C TYR A 33 -6.60 2.29 9.03
N PHE A 34 -7.56 3.22 9.15
CA PHE A 34 -7.62 4.18 10.26
C PHE A 34 -9.06 4.69 10.37
N LYS A 35 -9.94 3.88 10.97
CA LYS A 35 -11.29 4.31 11.35
C LYS A 35 -11.15 5.37 12.44
N MET A 36 -10.98 6.63 12.06
CA MET A 36 -11.02 7.75 12.99
C MET A 36 -12.39 7.77 13.63
N LYS A 37 -12.41 7.46 14.93
CA LYS A 37 -13.59 7.64 15.77
C LYS A 37 -13.93 9.13 15.77
N THR A 38 -15.08 9.51 15.20
CA THR A 38 -15.68 10.85 15.33
C THR A 38 -16.09 11.09 16.80
N SER A 39 -15.89 12.22 17.47
CA SER A 39 -15.02 13.37 17.26
C SER A 39 -14.76 13.99 18.64
N THR A 40 -13.50 14.10 19.05
CA THR A 40 -13.09 15.09 20.05
C THR A 40 -12.06 15.97 19.35
N GLN A 41 -12.32 17.27 19.25
CA GLN A 41 -11.35 18.19 18.69
C GLN A 41 -10.08 18.16 19.54
N SER A 42 -8.93 17.88 18.92
CA SER A 42 -7.62 17.93 19.56
C SER A 42 -6.82 19.06 18.97
N ARG A 43 -6.08 19.78 19.82
CA ARG A 43 -5.23 20.89 19.40
C ARG A 43 -3.89 20.37 18.89
N PHE A 44 -3.39 20.99 17.82
CA PHE A 44 -2.02 20.80 17.34
C PHE A 44 -1.16 21.95 17.86
N ASP A 45 -0.30 21.68 18.84
CA ASP A 45 0.60 22.66 19.43
C ASP A 45 2.01 22.51 18.89
N THR A 46 2.54 23.56 18.27
CA THR A 46 3.93 23.62 17.78
C THR A 46 4.53 24.99 17.99
N ARG A 47 5.84 25.03 18.25
CA ARG A 47 6.65 26.26 18.30
C ARG A 47 7.53 26.28 17.06
N LEU A 48 7.41 27.34 16.27
CA LEU A 48 8.25 27.58 15.10
C LEU A 48 9.24 28.69 15.41
N SER A 49 10.48 28.54 14.94
CA SER A 49 11.38 29.68 14.86
C SER A 49 10.85 30.70 13.86
N LYS A 50 11.30 31.96 13.97
CA LYS A 50 10.91 33.02 13.01
C LYS A 50 11.25 32.63 11.57
N ALA A 51 12.46 32.11 11.34
CA ALA A 51 12.91 31.68 10.02
C ALA A 51 12.06 30.52 9.46
N GLN A 52 11.66 29.55 10.28
CA GLN A 52 10.78 28.46 9.85
C GLN A 52 9.40 28.98 9.45
N LYS A 53 8.84 29.90 10.25
CA LYS A 53 7.55 30.50 9.97
C LYS A 53 7.57 31.25 8.64
N GLU A 54 8.57 32.10 8.42
CA GLU A 54 8.73 32.87 7.18
C GLU A 54 8.88 31.95 5.95
N PHE A 55 9.68 30.89 6.07
CA PHE A 55 9.84 29.91 5.00
C PHE A 55 8.52 29.18 4.68
N PHE A 56 7.76 28.76 5.68
CA PHE A 56 6.49 28.08 5.46
C PHE A 56 5.41 29.02 4.93
N GLU A 57 5.38 30.29 5.35
CA GLU A 57 4.47 31.29 4.78
C GLU A 57 4.79 31.54 3.30
N TYR A 58 6.07 31.62 2.95
CA TYR A 58 6.49 31.73 1.55
C TYR A 58 6.07 30.50 0.73
N ALA A 59 6.32 29.29 1.25
CA ALA A 59 5.89 28.06 0.60
C ALA A 59 4.36 27.96 0.46
N ALA A 60 3.60 28.41 1.48
CA ALA A 60 2.15 28.45 1.46
C ALA A 60 1.62 29.38 0.36
N GLN A 61 2.24 30.57 0.19
CA GLN A 61 1.89 31.50 -0.88
C GLN A 61 2.15 30.89 -2.26
N LEU A 62 3.33 30.28 -2.47
CA LEU A 62 3.65 29.62 -3.73
C LEU A 62 2.72 28.43 -4.04
N GLY A 63 2.31 27.69 -3.01
CA GLY A 63 1.39 26.57 -3.13
C GLY A 63 -0.09 26.95 -3.26
N GLY A 64 -0.43 28.25 -3.21
CA GLY A 64 -1.81 28.72 -3.33
C GLY A 64 -2.69 28.49 -2.09
N PHE A 65 -2.09 28.29 -0.92
CA PHE A 65 -2.82 28.11 0.34
C PHE A 65 -3.28 29.45 0.90
N ARG A 66 -4.47 29.48 1.53
CA ARG A 66 -5.03 30.72 2.09
C ARG A 66 -4.39 31.08 3.41
N THR A 67 -3.94 30.09 4.17
CA THR A 67 -3.31 30.29 5.49
C THR A 67 -2.14 29.34 5.71
N LEU A 68 -1.21 29.74 6.59
CA LEU A 68 -0.11 28.88 7.04
C LEU A 68 -0.63 27.58 7.70
N THR A 69 -1.71 27.67 8.49
CA THR A 69 -2.30 26.51 9.14
C THR A 69 -2.81 25.49 8.12
N GLU A 70 -3.53 25.95 7.09
CA GLU A 70 -4.02 25.09 6.01
C GLU A 70 -2.86 24.37 5.30
N PHE A 71 -1.80 25.11 4.97
CA PHE A 71 -0.58 24.55 4.37
C PHE A 71 0.04 23.46 5.25
N VAL A 72 0.21 23.73 6.55
CA VAL A 72 0.83 22.78 7.49
C VAL A 72 -0.03 21.52 7.65
N ILE A 73 -1.34 21.66 7.86
CA ILE A 73 -2.25 20.50 8.01
C ILE A 73 -2.27 19.67 6.72
N HIS A 74 -2.40 20.30 5.56
CA HIS A 74 -2.40 19.60 4.28
C HIS A 74 -1.08 18.85 4.04
N SER A 75 0.06 19.52 4.29
CA SER A 75 1.39 18.95 4.07
C SER A 75 1.66 17.77 5.00
N THR A 76 1.32 17.92 6.29
CA THR A 76 1.48 16.85 7.28
C THR A 76 0.58 15.66 7.00
N GLN A 77 -0.69 15.90 6.61
CA GLN A 77 -1.60 14.83 6.24
C GLN A 77 -1.11 14.06 5.00
N THR A 78 -0.64 14.79 3.99
CA THR A 78 -0.09 14.19 2.76
C THR A 78 1.14 13.34 3.06
N HIS A 79 2.08 13.87 3.83
CA HIS A 79 3.29 13.14 4.19
C HIS A 79 3.00 11.93 5.08
N ALA A 80 2.09 12.07 6.05
CA ALA A 80 1.66 10.96 6.89
C ALA A 80 1.04 9.84 6.04
N ALA A 81 0.19 10.17 5.07
CA ALA A 81 -0.38 9.18 4.16
C ALA A 81 0.70 8.42 3.36
N GLN A 82 1.71 9.13 2.85
CA GLN A 82 2.84 8.53 2.14
C GLN A 82 3.65 7.58 3.04
N ILE A 83 3.90 7.96 4.30
CA ILE A 83 4.58 7.10 5.27
C ILE A 83 3.76 5.84 5.50
N VAL A 84 2.47 5.97 5.79
CA VAL A 84 1.59 4.83 6.03
C VAL A 84 1.56 3.89 4.82
N GLU A 85 1.39 4.42 3.62
CA GLU A 85 1.42 3.64 2.37
C GLU A 85 2.76 2.91 2.21
N LYS A 86 3.88 3.60 2.46
CA LYS A 86 5.21 3.01 2.40
C LYS A 86 5.42 1.90 3.43
N HIS A 87 4.74 1.90 4.56
CA HIS A 87 4.92 0.87 5.58
C HIS A 87 3.86 -0.24 5.53
N GLN A 88 2.74 -0.02 4.84
CA GLN A 88 1.65 -1.01 4.71
C GLN A 88 1.68 -1.80 3.39
N SER A 89 2.46 -1.35 2.40
CA SER A 89 2.60 -2.10 1.15
C SER A 89 3.43 -3.38 1.37
N ILE A 90 2.76 -4.53 1.37
CA ILE A 90 3.38 -5.87 1.56
C ILE A 90 4.31 -6.25 0.40
N LEU A 91 4.07 -5.72 -0.81
CA LEU A 91 4.79 -6.11 -2.03
C LEU A 91 5.41 -4.88 -2.71
N GLN A 92 6.34 -4.21 -2.03
CA GLN A 92 6.99 -3.01 -2.58
C GLN A 92 7.97 -3.32 -3.70
N SER A 93 8.73 -4.41 -3.61
CA SER A 93 9.71 -4.73 -4.64
C SER A 93 9.08 -5.59 -5.74
N LYS A 94 9.52 -5.37 -6.99
CA LYS A 94 9.14 -6.24 -8.13
C LYS A 94 9.48 -7.70 -7.88
N LYS A 95 10.56 -7.96 -7.11
CA LYS A 95 10.97 -9.31 -6.74
C LYS A 95 9.96 -9.98 -5.80
N ASP A 96 9.50 -9.26 -4.78
CA ASP A 96 8.50 -9.79 -3.83
C ASP A 96 7.17 -10.04 -4.53
N GLN A 97 6.76 -9.15 -5.44
CA GLN A 97 5.59 -9.35 -6.29
C GLN A 97 5.74 -10.64 -7.13
N ALA A 98 6.87 -10.81 -7.83
CA ALA A 98 7.10 -12.00 -8.64
C ALA A 98 7.06 -13.30 -7.82
N VAL A 99 7.71 -13.31 -6.65
CA VAL A 99 7.69 -14.49 -5.74
C VAL A 99 6.28 -14.77 -5.22
N PHE A 100 5.54 -13.73 -4.85
CA PHE A 100 4.17 -13.88 -4.36
C PHE A 100 3.23 -14.40 -5.45
N PHE A 101 3.27 -13.81 -6.65
CA PHE A 101 2.45 -14.25 -7.78
C PHE A 101 2.82 -15.66 -8.24
N ASP A 102 4.10 -16.01 -8.29
CA ASP A 102 4.54 -17.37 -8.59
C ASP A 102 4.02 -18.37 -7.55
N ALA A 103 4.09 -18.05 -6.25
CA ALA A 103 3.53 -18.90 -5.20
C ALA A 103 1.99 -19.07 -5.29
N LEU A 104 1.26 -18.11 -5.86
CA LEU A 104 -0.18 -18.22 -6.09
C LEU A 104 -0.51 -19.07 -7.33
N MET A 105 0.21 -18.87 -8.43
CA MET A 105 -0.05 -19.57 -9.70
C MET A 105 0.53 -20.99 -9.69
N ASN A 106 1.65 -21.17 -9.02
CA ASN A 106 2.40 -22.43 -8.91
C ASN A 106 2.62 -22.79 -7.43
N PRO A 107 1.56 -23.16 -6.69
CA PRO A 107 1.65 -23.38 -5.25
C PRO A 107 2.68 -24.48 -4.93
N PRO A 108 3.77 -24.16 -4.21
CA PRO A 108 4.81 -25.14 -3.90
C PRO A 108 4.29 -26.16 -2.88
N LYS A 109 4.80 -27.39 -2.97
CA LYS A 109 4.48 -28.42 -1.98
C LYS A 109 4.98 -27.99 -0.58
N PRO A 110 4.22 -28.24 0.50
CA PRO A 110 4.65 -27.90 1.85
C PRO A 110 5.95 -28.58 2.23
N ASN A 111 6.92 -27.81 2.74
CA ASN A 111 8.17 -28.36 3.22
C ASN A 111 7.99 -29.14 4.54
N THR A 112 9.03 -29.86 4.96
CA THR A 112 9.00 -30.69 6.17
C THR A 112 8.72 -29.88 7.44
N ASN A 113 9.18 -28.63 7.52
CA ASN A 113 8.95 -27.75 8.66
C ASN A 113 7.49 -27.31 8.76
N LEU A 114 6.86 -26.96 7.64
CA LEU A 114 5.43 -26.62 7.58
C LEU A 114 4.56 -27.81 7.98
N LYS A 115 4.87 -29.01 7.48
CA LYS A 115 4.17 -30.25 7.88
C LYS A 115 4.27 -30.49 9.39
N LYS A 116 5.45 -30.32 9.98
CA LYS A 116 5.67 -30.44 11.43
C LYS A 116 4.89 -29.37 12.22
N ALA A 117 4.87 -28.13 11.75
CA ALA A 117 4.14 -27.04 12.39
C ALA A 117 2.63 -27.30 12.43
N VAL A 118 2.04 -27.75 11.30
CA VAL A 118 0.63 -28.15 11.23
C VAL A 118 0.33 -29.32 12.17
N ALA A 119 1.18 -30.35 12.20
CA ALA A 119 1.00 -31.48 13.12
C ALA A 119 1.02 -31.04 14.60
N ARG A 120 1.89 -30.09 14.96
CA ARG A 120 1.95 -29.51 16.31
C ARG A 120 0.69 -28.70 16.63
N TYR A 121 0.22 -27.88 15.69
CA TYR A 121 -1.01 -27.11 15.84
C TYR A 121 -2.22 -28.02 16.07
N ASN A 122 -2.41 -29.03 15.21
CA ASN A 122 -3.53 -29.96 15.31
C ASN A 122 -3.55 -30.67 16.67
N LYS A 123 -2.39 -31.15 17.15
CA LYS A 123 -2.26 -31.77 18.49
C LYS A 123 -2.65 -30.82 19.62
N ALA A 124 -2.34 -29.53 19.50
CA ALA A 124 -2.70 -28.53 20.50
C ALA A 124 -4.21 -28.23 20.50
N THR A 125 -4.86 -28.27 19.34
CA THR A 125 -6.30 -27.98 19.20
C THR A 125 -7.20 -29.19 19.45
N THR A 126 -6.74 -30.42 19.22
CA THR A 126 -7.52 -31.65 19.47
C THR A 126 -7.47 -32.14 20.91
N LYS A 127 -6.67 -31.53 21.79
CA LYS A 127 -6.55 -31.90 23.21
C LYS A 127 -7.56 -31.16 24.09
N LYS A 128 -8.79 -31.00 23.61
CA LYS A 128 -9.90 -30.34 24.30
C LYS A 128 -10.97 -31.35 24.67
#